data_AF-A0AAD6WKZ0-F1
#
_entry.id   AF-A0AAD6WKZ0-F1
#
_cell.length_a   1.000
_cell.length_b   1.000
_cell.length_c   1.000
_cell.angle_alpha   90.00
_cell.angle_beta   90.00
_cell.angle_gamma   90.00
#
_symmetry.space_group_name_H-M   'P 1'
#
loop_
_entity.id
_entity.type
_entity.pdbx_description
1 polymer ?
#
loop_
_entity_poly.entity_id
_entity_poly.type
_entity_poly.pdbx_seq_one_letter_code
_entity_poly.pdbx_strand_id
1 'polypeptide(L)'
;VGISRLRDTRSLYMARVDPYLIAGCGICLDLLEDVQCMFLRRMLGVVSRSLHAVLFSETGIWPIKHRRVYLALKCLCYLLDLKCDDRETQRPAWNALQQSLTLARARKNFLVQ
;
A
#
# COMPACT_ATOMS: atom_id res chain seq x y z
N VAL A 1 -17.90 -1.23 -27.77
CA VAL A 1 -16.55 -1.87 -27.74
C VAL A 1 -15.68 -1.44 -26.54
N GLY A 2 -15.96 -0.33 -25.84
CA GLY A 2 -15.05 0.22 -24.81
C GLY A 2 -14.99 -0.49 -23.43
N ILE A 3 -16.08 -1.12 -22.97
CA ILE A 3 -16.19 -1.54 -21.55
C ILE A 3 -15.59 -2.92 -21.27
N SER A 4 -15.68 -3.86 -22.22
CA SER A 4 -15.08 -5.19 -22.09
C SER A 4 -13.56 -5.11 -22.01
N ARG A 5 -12.94 -4.26 -22.85
CA ARG A 5 -11.49 -4.04 -22.88
C ARG A 5 -10.94 -3.48 -21.56
N LEU A 6 -11.71 -2.60 -20.89
CA LEU A 6 -11.31 -2.05 -19.59
C LEU A 6 -11.30 -3.12 -18.51
N ARG A 7 -12.26 -4.05 -18.51
CA ARG A 7 -12.30 -5.14 -17.55
C ARG A 7 -11.10 -6.09 -17.70
N ASP A 8 -10.73 -6.42 -18.92
CA ASP A 8 -9.57 -7.27 -19.21
C ASP A 8 -8.25 -6.58 -18.84
N THR A 9 -8.13 -5.29 -19.16
CA THR A 9 -6.95 -4.49 -18.83
C THR A 9 -6.80 -4.30 -17.32
N ARG A 10 -7.92 -4.14 -16.59
CA ARG A 10 -7.94 -4.12 -15.12
C ARG A 10 -7.47 -5.46 -14.55
N SER A 11 -7.93 -6.58 -15.12
CA SER A 11 -7.51 -7.91 -14.69
C SER A 11 -6.00 -8.09 -14.89
N LEU A 12 -5.47 -7.69 -16.05
CA LEU A 12 -4.03 -7.72 -16.32
C LEU A 12 -3.22 -6.82 -15.38
N TYR A 13 -3.74 -5.64 -15.04
CA TYR A 13 -3.14 -4.77 -14.04
C TYR A 13 -3.04 -5.47 -12.69
N MET A 14 -4.16 -6.02 -12.20
CA MET A 14 -4.22 -6.71 -10.91
C MET A 14 -3.33 -7.96 -10.87
N ALA A 15 -3.22 -8.69 -11.98
CA ALA A 15 -2.42 -9.90 -12.04
C ALA A 15 -0.92 -9.64 -12.15
N ARG A 16 -0.49 -8.59 -12.86
CA ARG A 16 0.93 -8.37 -13.18
C ARG A 16 1.51 -7.12 -12.56
N VAL A 17 0.87 -5.97 -12.71
CA VAL A 17 1.45 -4.68 -12.31
C VAL A 17 1.31 -4.49 -10.79
N ASP A 18 0.16 -4.87 -10.25
CA ASP A 18 -0.18 -4.66 -8.85
C ASP A 18 0.78 -5.35 -7.85
N PRO A 19 1.17 -6.62 -8.06
CA PRO A 19 2.11 -7.28 -7.15
C PRO A 19 3.48 -6.58 -7.08
N TYR A 20 3.99 -6.06 -8.20
CA TYR A 20 5.25 -5.30 -8.22
C TYR A 20 5.13 -3.95 -7.51
N LEU A 21 4.00 -3.26 -7.70
CA LEU A 21 3.73 -2.01 -7.01
C LEU A 21 3.61 -2.21 -5.50
N ILE A 22 2.97 -3.30 -5.06
CA ILE A 22 2.86 -3.66 -3.64
C ILE A 22 4.24 -4.01 -3.07
N ALA A 23 5.00 -4.85 -3.77
CA ALA A 23 6.34 -5.25 -3.33
C ALA A 23 7.31 -4.06 -3.22
N GLY A 24 7.24 -3.10 -4.15
CA GLY A 24 8.10 -1.91 -4.16
C GLY A 24 7.63 -0.77 -3.24
N CYS A 25 6.41 -0.80 -2.70
CA CYS A 25 5.82 0.36 -1.98
C CYS A 25 6.55 0.74 -0.68
N GLY A 26 7.39 -0.16 -0.15
CA GLY A 26 8.24 0.10 1.01
C GLY A 26 9.49 0.92 0.70
N ILE A 27 9.90 1.01 -0.58
CA ILE A 27 11.20 1.55 -0.98
C ILE A 27 11.06 2.96 -1.58
N CYS A 28 10.18 3.15 -2.57
CA CYS A 28 10.02 4.44 -3.23
C CYS A 28 8.55 4.70 -3.58
N LEU A 29 7.89 5.57 -2.83
CA LEU A 29 6.44 5.76 -2.97
C LEU A 29 6.07 6.65 -4.16
N ASP A 30 6.82 7.74 -4.37
CA ASP A 30 6.48 8.76 -5.36
C ASP A 30 6.61 8.22 -6.79
N LEU A 31 7.69 7.49 -7.08
CA LEU A 31 7.90 6.85 -8.39
C LEU A 31 6.81 5.81 -8.72
N LEU A 32 6.37 5.07 -7.70
CA LEU A 32 5.39 4.01 -7.86
C LEU A 32 3.97 4.56 -8.13
N GLU A 33 3.64 5.70 -7.53
CA GLU A 33 2.37 6.39 -7.80
C GLU A 33 2.32 6.93 -9.24
N ASP A 34 3.44 7.47 -9.75
CA ASP A 34 3.54 7.92 -11.13
C ASP A 34 3.36 6.77 -12.13
N VAL A 35 3.98 5.62 -11.86
CA VAL A 35 3.83 4.42 -12.69
C VAL A 35 2.38 3.93 -12.69
N GLN A 36 1.72 3.92 -11.52
CA GLN A 36 0.31 3.57 -11.41
C GLN A 36 -0.55 4.54 -12.24
N CYS A 37 -0.37 5.85 -12.07
CA CYS A 37 -1.16 6.87 -12.77
C CYS A 37 -0.94 6.80 -14.29
N MET A 38 0.29 6.59 -14.74
CA MET A 38 0.61 6.38 -16.16
C MET A 38 -0.15 5.17 -16.73
N PHE A 39 -0.18 4.05 -16.00
CA PHE A 39 -0.92 2.86 -16.44
C PHE A 39 -2.42 3.13 -16.52
N LEU A 40 -3.01 3.76 -15.49
CA LEU A 40 -4.44 4.09 -15.47
C LEU A 40 -4.83 5.05 -16.59
N ARG A 41 -3.97 6.03 -16.90
CA ARG A 41 -4.17 6.94 -18.04
C ARG A 41 -4.20 6.21 -19.37
N ARG A 42 -3.26 5.28 -19.59
CA ARG A 42 -3.22 4.45 -20.81
C ARG A 42 -4.43 3.52 -20.90
N MET A 43 -4.88 2.98 -19.77
CA MET A 43 -6.06 2.13 -19.71
C MET A 43 -7.34 2.89 -20.07
N LEU A 44 -7.52 4.10 -19.55
CA LEU A 44 -8.68 4.95 -19.81
C LEU A 44 -8.60 5.77 -21.11
N GLY A 45 -7.41 5.85 -21.74
CA GLY A 45 -7.19 6.67 -22.94
C GLY A 45 -7.21 8.17 -22.67
N VAL A 46 -6.94 8.61 -21.44
CA VAL A 46 -6.98 10.02 -21.04
C VAL A 46 -5.60 10.69 -21.10
N VAL A 47 -5.62 12.00 -21.33
CA VAL A 47 -4.41 12.85 -21.44
C VAL A 47 -3.59 12.88 -20.16
N SER A 48 -2.28 13.16 -20.30
CA SER A 48 -1.30 13.22 -19.20
C SER A 48 -1.60 14.27 -18.12
N ARG A 49 -2.38 15.31 -18.44
CA ARG A 49 -2.82 16.34 -17.49
C ARG A 49 -4.16 16.04 -16.80
N SER A 50 -4.67 14.81 -16.91
CA SER A 50 -5.92 14.42 -16.25
C SER A 50 -5.81 14.42 -14.73
N LEU A 51 -6.91 14.83 -14.07
CA LEU A 51 -7.06 14.80 -12.62
C LEU A 51 -6.91 13.38 -12.09
N HIS A 52 -6.02 13.21 -11.10
CA HIS A 52 -5.78 11.90 -10.48
C HIS A 52 -7.04 11.33 -9.83
N ALA A 53 -7.88 12.17 -9.21
CA ALA A 53 -9.13 11.75 -8.58
C ALA A 53 -10.06 10.99 -9.55
N VAL A 54 -10.15 11.47 -10.80
CA VAL A 54 -10.99 10.86 -11.84
C VAL A 54 -10.45 9.50 -12.27
N LEU A 55 -9.12 9.32 -12.32
CA LEU A 55 -8.52 8.03 -12.67
C LEU A 55 -8.92 6.93 -11.69
N PHE A 56 -8.94 7.23 -10.40
CA PHE A 56 -9.25 6.25 -9.36
C PHE A 56 -10.75 6.03 -9.18
N SER A 57 -11.58 7.07 -9.31
CA SER A 57 -13.04 6.94 -9.22
C SER A 57 -13.61 6.06 -10.35
N GLU A 58 -13.10 6.24 -11.58
CA GLU A 58 -13.58 5.50 -12.75
C GLU A 58 -13.08 4.05 -12.81
N THR A 59 -11.87 3.78 -12.31
CA THR A 59 -11.27 2.44 -12.39
C THR A 59 -11.59 1.56 -11.17
N GLY A 60 -12.02 2.16 -10.06
CA GLY A 60 -12.20 1.48 -8.78
C GLY A 60 -10.91 0.84 -8.27
N ILE A 61 -9.75 1.39 -8.65
CA ILE A 61 -8.42 0.96 -8.20
C ILE A 61 -7.99 1.90 -7.08
N TRP A 62 -7.43 1.34 -6.01
CA TRP A 62 -6.97 2.14 -4.89
C TRP A 62 -5.58 2.74 -5.19
N PRO A 63 -5.33 4.01 -4.83
CA PRO A 63 -3.97 4.56 -4.90
C PRO A 63 -3.03 3.77 -3.99
N ILE A 64 -1.78 3.58 -4.41
CA ILE A 64 -0.77 2.82 -3.64
C ILE A 64 -0.60 3.36 -2.21
N LYS A 65 -0.68 4.69 -2.02
CA LYS A 65 -0.65 5.34 -0.70
C LYS A 65 -1.63 4.72 0.28
N HIS A 66 -2.90 4.60 -0.12
CA HIS A 66 -3.96 4.05 0.71
C HIS A 66 -3.75 2.56 0.97
N ARG A 67 -3.27 1.82 -0.03
CA ARG A 67 -2.99 0.39 0.11
C ARG A 67 -1.84 0.11 1.07
N ARG A 68 -0.82 0.96 1.11
CA ARG A 68 0.26 0.85 2.09
C ARG A 68 -0.25 1.06 3.51
N VAL A 69 -1.08 2.08 3.73
CA VAL A 69 -1.71 2.31 5.04
C VAL A 69 -2.57 1.12 5.43
N TYR A 70 -3.37 0.60 4.51
CA TYR A 70 -4.20 -0.58 4.75
C TYR A 70 -3.37 -1.83 5.11
N LEU A 71 -2.27 -2.09 4.41
CA LEU A 71 -1.35 -3.19 4.71
C LEU A 71 -0.67 -3.01 6.07
N ALA A 72 -0.22 -1.78 6.38
CA ALA A 72 0.38 -1.46 7.67
C ALA A 72 -0.61 -1.66 8.83
N LEU A 73 -1.86 -1.21 8.65
CA LEU A 73 -2.94 -1.43 9.61
C LEU A 73 -3.25 -2.92 9.78
N LYS A 74 -3.35 -3.68 8.69
CA LYS A 74 -3.53 -5.13 8.76
C LYS A 74 -2.40 -5.84 9.49
N CYS A 75 -1.16 -5.44 9.22
CA CYS A 75 0.01 -5.96 9.93
C CYS A 75 -0.08 -5.64 11.43
N LEU A 76 -0.48 -4.42 11.80
CA LEU A 76 -0.69 -4.05 13.18
C LEU A 76 -1.82 -4.86 13.84
N CYS A 77 -2.98 -5.00 13.20
CA CYS A 77 -4.07 -5.84 13.68
C CYS A 77 -3.61 -7.28 13.89
N TYR A 78 -2.91 -7.86 12.92
CA TYR A 78 -2.33 -9.19 13.04
C TYR A 78 -1.43 -9.30 14.27
N LEU A 79 -0.53 -8.34 14.52
CA LEU A 79 0.35 -8.34 15.69
C LEU A 79 -0.41 -8.18 17.01
N LEU A 80 -1.53 -7.47 17.02
CA LEU A 80 -2.38 -7.32 18.20
C LEU A 80 -3.19 -8.59 18.49
N ASP A 81 -3.74 -9.24 17.47
CA ASP A 81 -4.39 -10.53 17.59
C ASP A 81 -3.39 -11.59 18.09
N LEU A 82 -2.14 -11.51 17.61
CA LEU A 82 -1.04 -12.37 18.01
C LEU A 82 -0.69 -12.27 19.50
N LYS A 83 -1.01 -11.14 20.16
CA LYS A 83 -0.83 -10.95 21.60
C LYS A 83 -1.92 -11.65 22.41
N CYS A 84 -3.14 -11.74 21.88
CA CYS A 84 -4.31 -12.27 22.59
C CYS A 84 -4.30 -13.80 22.67
N ASP A 85 -3.61 -14.45 21.74
CA ASP A 85 -3.47 -15.90 21.68
C ASP A 85 -2.27 -16.34 22.54
N ASP A 86 -2.51 -16.60 23.84
CA ASP A 86 -1.58 -16.97 24.91
C ASP A 86 -0.85 -18.32 24.70
N ARG A 87 -0.54 -18.70 23.45
CA ARG A 87 0.29 -19.87 23.13
C ARG A 87 1.75 -19.46 23.10
N GLU A 88 2.35 -19.65 24.27
CA GLU A 88 3.71 -19.38 24.69
C GLU A 88 4.76 -20.09 23.84
N THR A 89 5.22 -19.46 22.76
CA THR A 89 6.54 -19.71 22.18
C THR A 89 7.00 -18.44 21.46
N GLN A 90 8.03 -17.79 22.03
CA GLN A 90 8.81 -16.65 21.52
C GLN A 90 8.43 -16.17 20.10
N ARG A 91 7.50 -15.21 19.99
CA ARG A 91 7.09 -14.65 18.70
C ARG A 91 8.00 -13.47 18.32
N PRO A 92 8.96 -13.63 17.39
CA PRO A 92 9.95 -12.60 17.08
C PRO A 92 9.33 -11.29 16.55
N ALA A 93 8.18 -11.38 15.87
CA ALA A 93 7.49 -10.21 15.31
C ALA A 93 6.95 -9.25 16.38
N TRP A 94 6.38 -9.78 17.48
CA TRP A 94 5.90 -8.96 18.59
C TRP A 94 7.05 -8.27 19.33
N ASN A 95 8.15 -9.00 19.57
CA ASN A 95 9.35 -8.45 20.21
C ASN A 95 9.98 -7.34 19.35
N ALA A 96 10.06 -7.54 18.03
CA ALA A 96 10.54 -6.51 17.10
C ALA A 96 9.66 -5.25 17.13
N LEU A 97 8.33 -5.39 17.22
CA LEU A 97 7.42 -4.26 17.37
C LEU A 97 7.68 -3.50 18.69
N GLN A 98 7.77 -4.22 19.82
CA GLN A 98 8.08 -3.62 21.13
C GLN A 98 9.40 -2.84 21.10
N GLN A 99 10.45 -3.40 20.50
CA GLN A 99 11.73 -2.74 20.33
C GLN A 99 11.61 -1.48 19.48
N SER A 100 10.94 -1.57 18.33
CA SER A 100 10.71 -0.43 17.43
C SER A 100 9.93 0.70 18.11
N LEU A 101 8.87 0.38 18.87
CA LEU A 101 8.11 1.34 19.67
C LEU A 101 8.96 2.01 20.74
N THR A 102 9.85 1.25 21.40
CA THR A 102 10.77 1.77 22.41
C THR A 102 11.74 2.78 21.81
N LEU A 103 12.34 2.43 20.67
CA LEU A 103 13.22 3.34 19.91
C LEU A 103 12.48 4.58 19.41
N ALA A 104 11.26 4.44 18.91
CA ALA A 104 10.44 5.57 18.45
C ALA A 104 10.09 6.54 19.58
N ARG A 105 9.76 6.02 20.78
CA ARG A 105 9.50 6.83 21.98
C ARG A 105 10.77 7.55 22.45
N ALA A 106 11.91 6.86 22.47
CA ALA A 106 13.19 7.47 22.81
C ALA A 106 13.58 8.61 21.84
N ARG A 107 13.38 8.40 20.52
CA ARG A 107 13.59 9.44 19.51
C ARG A 107 12.71 10.66 19.74
N LYS A 108 11.44 10.47 20.10
CA LYS A 108 10.52 11.58 20.38
C LYS A 108 10.98 12.42 21.57
N ASN A 109 11.47 11.78 22.63
CA ASN A 109 11.98 12.47 23.81
C ASN A 109 13.25 13.28 23.51
N PHE A 110 14.13 12.78 22.62
CA PHE A 110 15.33 13.49 22.18
C PHE A 110 15.05 14.73 21.34
N LEU A 111 13.93 14.78 20.61
CA LEU A 111 13.54 15.94 19.79
C LEU A 111 12.82 17.05 20.57
N VAL A 112 12.51 16.80 21.85
CA VAL A 112 11.79 17.73 22.74
C VAL A 112 12.73 18.38 23.77
N GLN A 113 13.97 17.89 23.87
CA GLN A 113 15.06 18.51 24.64
C GLN A 113 15.87 19.47 23.76
#